data_AF-A0A327KB46-F1
#
_entry.id   AF-A0A327KB46-F1
#
_cell.length_a   1.000
_cell.length_b   1.000
_cell.length_c   1.000
_cell.angle_alpha   90.00
_cell.angle_beta   90.00
_cell.angle_gamma   90.00
#
_symmetry.space_group_name_H-M   'P 1'
#
loop_
_entity.id
_entity.type
_entity.pdbx_description
1 polymer ?
#
loop_
_entity_poly.entity_id
_entity_poly.type
_entity_poly.pdbx_seq_one_letter_code
_entity_poly.pdbx_strand_id
1 'polypeptide(L)'
;MPERWTPESWRRKPIQQVPDFPDLDALSAVEKQLATFPPLVFAGEARSLKRQLAKVAAGECFLLQGGDCAESFAEHGANNIRDFFRVFLQMAVVLTYAAASPVVKVGRIAGQFAKPRSSPVETQGGVSLPSYRGDIVNGNEFTAEARIPDPRRQLEAYRQSAATLNLLRAFAQGGYANLASVHQWMLGFVKDSPQSRRYMELADRISEALGFMQACGLDLERHPELRGTELYTS
;
A
#
# COMPACT_ATOMS: atom_id res chain seq x y z
N MET A 1 13.26 26.60 -25.20
CA MET A 1 12.71 26.55 -23.83
C MET A 1 12.25 25.12 -23.56
N PRO A 2 12.47 24.55 -22.37
CA PRO A 2 11.88 23.26 -22.03
C PRO A 2 10.36 23.34 -22.17
N GLU A 3 9.76 22.31 -22.76
CA GLU A 3 8.31 22.18 -22.94
C GLU A 3 7.62 22.33 -21.56
N ARG A 4 6.57 23.16 -21.47
CA ARG A 4 5.84 23.36 -20.21
C ARG A 4 5.23 22.03 -19.75
N TRP A 5 5.50 21.64 -18.51
CA TRP A 5 4.92 20.42 -17.93
C TRP A 5 3.41 20.58 -17.73
N THR A 6 2.66 19.56 -18.14
CA THR A 6 1.22 19.39 -17.91
C THR A 6 0.95 17.90 -17.63
N PRO A 7 -0.18 17.55 -17.00
CA PRO A 7 -0.58 16.15 -16.82
C PRO A 7 -0.64 15.32 -18.11
N GLU A 8 -0.78 15.97 -19.28
CA GLU A 8 -0.85 15.30 -20.58
C GLU A 8 0.51 15.20 -21.30
N SER A 9 1.54 15.90 -20.82
CA SER A 9 2.83 15.99 -21.53
C SER A 9 3.50 14.63 -21.73
N TRP A 10 3.19 13.61 -20.93
CA TRP A 10 3.71 12.24 -21.08
C TRP A 10 3.21 11.54 -22.36
N ARG A 11 2.01 11.87 -22.84
CA ARG A 11 1.39 11.21 -24.02
C ARG A 11 2.18 11.44 -25.31
N ARG A 12 3.06 12.45 -25.35
CA ARG A 12 3.93 12.78 -26.49
C ARG A 12 5.32 12.14 -26.40
N LYS A 13 5.60 11.37 -25.34
CA LYS A 13 6.89 10.70 -25.15
C LYS A 13 6.76 9.22 -25.51
N PRO A 14 7.86 8.54 -25.92
CA PRO A 14 7.85 7.09 -26.06
C PRO A 14 7.40 6.42 -24.76
N ILE A 15 6.46 5.49 -24.85
CA ILE A 15 5.94 4.75 -23.71
C ILE A 15 6.03 3.25 -23.95
N GLN A 16 6.10 2.48 -22.86
CA GLN A 16 6.15 1.02 -22.83
C GLN A 16 5.09 0.51 -21.87
N GLN A 17 4.73 -0.77 -21.98
CA GLN A 17 3.84 -1.48 -21.04
C GLN A 17 2.38 -0.98 -20.99
N VAL A 18 2.00 -0.03 -21.83
CA VAL A 18 0.61 0.41 -21.97
C VAL A 18 -0.26 -0.70 -22.57
N PRO A 19 -1.51 -0.85 -22.09
CA PRO A 19 -2.46 -1.73 -22.73
C PRO A 19 -2.97 -1.19 -24.05
N ASP A 20 -3.18 -2.09 -25.01
CA ASP A 20 -3.85 -1.80 -26.28
C ASP A 20 -5.36 -1.93 -26.09
N PHE A 21 -6.01 -0.84 -25.66
CA PHE A 21 -7.47 -0.81 -25.51
C PHE A 21 -8.15 -0.85 -26.89
N PRO A 22 -9.13 -1.75 -27.11
CA PRO A 22 -9.79 -1.89 -28.42
C PRO A 22 -10.74 -0.73 -28.74
N ASP A 23 -11.26 -0.04 -27.72
CA ASP A 23 -12.18 1.08 -27.84
C ASP A 23 -11.61 2.31 -27.12
N LEU A 24 -11.11 3.26 -27.91
CA LEU A 24 -10.50 4.50 -27.40
C LEU A 24 -11.55 5.53 -26.97
N ASP A 25 -12.77 5.47 -27.50
CA ASP A 25 -13.85 6.36 -27.08
C ASP A 25 -14.34 5.95 -25.68
N ALA A 26 -14.47 4.64 -25.42
CA ALA A 26 -14.74 4.10 -24.09
C ALA A 26 -13.64 4.46 -23.09
N LEU A 27 -12.36 4.38 -23.49
CA LEU A 27 -11.24 4.83 -22.65
C LEU A 27 -11.37 6.32 -22.33
N SER A 28 -11.61 7.17 -23.33
CA SER A 28 -11.77 8.62 -23.12
C SER A 28 -12.95 8.94 -22.19
N ALA A 29 -14.07 8.21 -22.32
CA ALA A 29 -15.22 8.37 -21.44
C ALA A 29 -14.88 8.02 -19.97
N VAL A 30 -14.17 6.91 -19.74
CA VAL A 30 -13.71 6.51 -18.41
C VAL A 30 -12.72 7.52 -17.83
N GLU A 31 -11.75 7.99 -18.60
CA GLU A 31 -10.77 8.99 -18.15
C GLU A 31 -11.46 10.30 -17.74
N LYS A 32 -12.43 10.78 -18.52
CA LYS A 32 -13.24 11.96 -18.19
C LYS A 32 -14.03 11.76 -16.91
N GLN A 33 -14.61 10.57 -16.71
CA GLN A 33 -15.35 10.25 -15.50
C GLN A 33 -14.43 10.23 -14.27
N LEU A 34 -13.29 9.54 -14.34
CA LEU A 34 -12.29 9.50 -13.26
C LEU A 34 -11.79 10.90 -12.87
N ALA A 35 -11.61 11.79 -13.85
CA ALA A 35 -11.19 13.16 -13.59
C ALA A 35 -12.18 13.97 -12.73
N THR A 36 -13.44 13.53 -12.64
CA THR A 36 -14.46 14.16 -11.76
C THR A 36 -14.47 13.62 -10.34
N PHE A 37 -13.79 12.51 -10.09
CA PHE A 37 -13.83 11.86 -8.78
C PHE A 37 -12.93 12.56 -7.76
N PRO A 38 -13.27 12.50 -6.46
CA PRO A 38 -12.38 13.00 -5.41
C PRO A 38 -11.00 12.33 -5.45
N PRO A 39 -9.92 13.05 -5.15
CA PRO A 39 -8.60 12.44 -5.05
C PRO A 39 -8.53 11.47 -3.86
N LEU A 40 -7.70 10.43 -3.98
CA LEU A 40 -7.46 9.48 -2.87
C LEU A 40 -6.67 10.13 -1.72
N VAL A 41 -5.76 11.05 -2.05
CA VAL A 41 -4.88 11.73 -1.09
C VAL A 41 -4.94 13.25 -1.27
N PHE A 42 -4.80 13.96 -0.16
CA PHE A 42 -4.66 15.41 -0.18
C PHE A 42 -3.20 15.82 -0.46
N ALA A 43 -3.00 16.92 -1.19
CA ALA A 43 -1.65 17.39 -1.55
C ALA A 43 -0.77 17.70 -0.32
N GLY A 44 -1.39 18.04 0.82
CA GLY A 44 -0.70 18.24 2.09
C GLY A 44 -0.05 16.96 2.63
N GLU A 45 -0.68 15.80 2.41
CA GLU A 45 -0.18 14.49 2.84
C GLU A 45 1.06 14.10 2.02
N ALA A 46 1.03 14.31 0.69
CA ALA A 46 2.20 14.11 -0.17
C ALA A 46 3.37 15.03 0.21
N ARG A 47 3.09 16.28 0.59
CA ARG A 47 4.13 17.19 1.12
C ARG A 47 4.66 16.72 2.48
N SER A 48 3.82 16.14 3.32
CA SER A 48 4.23 15.54 4.60
C SER A 48 5.18 14.37 4.37
N LEU A 49 4.80 13.42 3.51
CA LEU A 49 5.66 12.30 3.12
C LEU A 49 7.00 12.78 2.56
N LYS A 50 6.98 13.79 1.67
CA LYS A 50 8.23 14.36 1.12
C LYS A 50 9.17 14.87 2.22
N ARG A 51 8.66 15.55 3.25
CA ARG A 51 9.47 16.01 4.39
C ARG A 51 10.02 14.84 5.20
N GLN A 52 9.25 13.77 5.39
CA GLN A 52 9.71 12.59 6.10
C GLN A 52 10.77 11.82 5.30
N LEU A 53 10.60 11.68 3.98
CA LEU A 53 11.60 11.07 3.11
C LEU A 53 12.89 11.90 3.06
N ALA A 54 12.83 13.22 3.23
CA ALA A 54 14.03 14.04 3.38
C ALA A 54 14.82 13.68 4.65
N LYS A 55 14.14 13.39 5.77
CA LYS A 55 14.78 12.89 6.99
C LYS A 55 15.39 11.50 6.80
N VAL A 56 14.71 10.62 6.06
CA VAL A 56 15.26 9.31 5.67
C VAL A 56 16.56 9.49 4.87
N ALA A 57 16.55 10.38 3.88
CA ALA A 57 17.74 10.66 3.06
C ALA A 57 18.89 11.27 3.88
N ALA A 58 18.57 11.99 4.96
CA ALA A 58 19.54 12.54 5.91
C ALA A 58 20.04 11.51 6.95
N GLY A 59 19.52 10.29 6.97
CA GLY A 59 19.88 9.25 7.95
C GLY A 59 19.22 9.40 9.33
N GLU A 60 18.23 10.29 9.46
CA GLU A 60 17.51 10.54 10.72
C GLU A 60 16.33 9.57 10.94
N CYS A 61 15.86 8.92 9.87
CA CYS A 61 14.71 8.01 9.88
C CYS A 61 14.96 6.80 8.96
N PHE A 62 14.20 5.73 9.15
CA PHE A 62 14.20 4.56 8.28
C PHE A 62 12.91 4.50 7.43
N LEU A 63 12.99 4.08 6.17
CA LEU A 63 11.81 3.85 5.32
C LEU A 63 11.42 2.37 5.35
N LEU A 64 10.21 2.08 5.81
CA LEU A 64 9.56 0.79 5.61
C LEU A 64 8.54 0.93 4.50
N GLN A 65 8.80 0.26 3.37
CA GLN A 65 7.87 0.16 2.25
C GLN A 65 7.58 -1.31 1.92
N GLY A 66 6.31 -1.69 1.83
CA GLY A 66 5.92 -3.08 1.62
C GLY A 66 4.41 -3.28 1.47
N GLY A 67 4.02 -4.45 0.98
CA GLY A 67 2.63 -4.81 0.67
C GLY A 67 2.57 -5.70 -0.55
N ASP A 68 1.41 -5.74 -1.20
CA ASP A 68 1.15 -6.71 -2.25
C ASP A 68 2.04 -6.50 -3.47
N CYS A 69 2.32 -7.61 -4.17
CA CYS A 69 2.98 -7.56 -5.47
C CYS A 69 2.05 -6.88 -6.50
N ALA A 70 0.82 -7.37 -6.57
CA ALA A 70 -0.30 -6.73 -7.24
C ALA A 70 -1.58 -7.01 -6.45
N GLU A 71 -2.35 -5.97 -6.13
CA GLU A 71 -3.68 -6.13 -5.54
C GLU A 71 -4.62 -6.79 -6.57
N SER A 72 -5.57 -7.61 -6.09
CA SER A 72 -6.60 -8.23 -6.92
C SER A 72 -8.00 -7.85 -6.45
N PHE A 73 -8.90 -7.63 -7.41
CA PHE A 73 -10.31 -7.36 -7.18
C PHE A 73 -11.01 -8.51 -6.46
N ALA A 74 -10.56 -9.76 -6.68
CA ALA A 74 -11.14 -10.94 -6.03
C ALA A 74 -10.75 -11.06 -4.55
N GLU A 75 -9.61 -10.49 -4.16
CA GLU A 75 -9.07 -10.55 -2.79
C GLU A 75 -9.36 -9.27 -1.98
N HIS A 76 -10.31 -8.44 -2.45
CA HIS A 76 -10.72 -7.23 -1.79
C HIS A 76 -11.62 -7.54 -0.57
N GLY A 77 -11.02 -7.65 0.61
CA GLY A 77 -11.73 -7.91 1.86
C GLY A 77 -11.14 -7.17 3.06
N ALA A 78 -12.00 -6.76 3.99
CA ALA A 78 -11.59 -6.02 5.18
C ALA A 78 -10.58 -6.78 6.05
N ASN A 79 -10.67 -8.12 6.09
CA ASN A 79 -9.70 -8.96 6.80
C ASN A 79 -8.31 -8.88 6.17
N ASN A 80 -8.19 -8.93 4.83
CA ASN A 80 -6.90 -8.83 4.15
C ASN A 80 -6.24 -7.47 4.40
N ILE A 81 -7.02 -6.39 4.34
CA ILE A 81 -6.54 -5.03 4.63
C ILE A 81 -6.07 -4.91 6.09
N ARG A 82 -6.85 -5.45 7.04
CA ARG A 82 -6.49 -5.48 8.47
C ARG A 82 -5.22 -6.27 8.70
N ASP A 83 -5.11 -7.45 8.10
CA ASP A 83 -4.00 -8.37 8.33
C ASP A 83 -2.71 -7.83 7.69
N PHE A 84 -2.79 -7.20 6.50
CA PHE A 84 -1.71 -6.37 5.96
C PHE A 84 -1.29 -5.29 6.95
N PHE A 85 -2.24 -4.48 7.42
CA PHE A 85 -1.95 -3.37 8.33
C PHE A 85 -1.28 -3.85 9.62
N ARG A 86 -1.76 -4.94 10.20
CA ARG A 86 -1.20 -5.59 11.39
C ARG A 86 0.26 -6.00 11.18
N VAL A 87 0.56 -6.72 10.10
CA VAL A 87 1.93 -7.14 9.78
C VAL A 87 2.83 -5.93 9.58
N PHE A 88 2.31 -4.90 8.89
CA PHE A 88 3.05 -3.68 8.62
C PHE A 88 3.43 -2.92 9.90
N LEU A 89 2.50 -2.83 10.86
CA LEU A 89 2.77 -2.22 12.17
C LEU A 89 3.76 -3.02 13.00
N GLN A 90 3.68 -4.36 12.98
CA GLN A 90 4.65 -5.21 13.68
C GLN A 90 6.07 -4.95 13.17
N MET A 91 6.25 -4.94 11.85
CA MET A 91 7.55 -4.63 11.24
C MET A 91 8.02 -3.22 11.63
N ALA A 92 7.14 -2.23 11.58
CA ALA A 92 7.48 -0.85 11.91
C ALA A 92 7.93 -0.70 13.37
N VAL A 93 7.24 -1.32 14.32
CA VAL A 93 7.59 -1.23 15.75
C VAL A 93 8.90 -1.95 16.05
N VAL A 94 9.10 -3.14 15.47
CA VAL A 94 10.37 -3.88 15.56
C VAL A 94 11.55 -3.06 15.02
N LEU A 95 11.39 -2.46 13.83
CA LEU A 95 12.42 -1.61 13.23
C LEU A 95 12.68 -0.35 14.06
N THR A 96 11.62 0.28 14.57
CA THR A 96 11.74 1.49 15.41
C THR A 96 12.56 1.21 16.66
N TYR A 97 12.26 0.10 17.34
CA TYR A 97 12.99 -0.29 18.54
C TYR A 97 14.43 -0.71 18.24
N ALA A 98 14.63 -1.62 17.28
CA ALA A 98 15.94 -2.20 17.00
C ALA A 98 16.92 -1.21 16.36
N ALA A 99 16.43 -0.27 15.54
CA ALA A 99 17.25 0.76 14.93
C ALA A 99 17.35 2.04 15.77
N ALA A 100 16.59 2.14 16.87
CA ALA A 100 16.44 3.36 17.67
C ALA A 100 16.16 4.61 16.81
N SER A 101 15.37 4.45 15.75
CA SER A 101 15.13 5.47 14.73
C SER A 101 13.66 5.47 14.30
N PRO A 102 13.04 6.64 14.04
CA PRO A 102 11.68 6.70 13.52
C PRO A 102 11.54 5.98 12.18
N VAL A 103 10.43 5.26 12.00
CA VAL A 103 10.13 4.55 10.75
C VAL A 103 9.03 5.27 9.98
N VAL A 104 9.32 5.67 8.74
CA VAL A 104 8.34 6.16 7.76
C VAL A 104 7.66 4.97 7.10
N LYS A 105 6.33 4.91 7.15
CA LYS A 105 5.52 3.75 6.76
C LYS A 105 4.81 4.01 5.43
N VAL A 106 5.14 3.24 4.40
CA VAL A 106 4.55 3.38 3.05
C VAL A 106 4.04 2.01 2.56
N GLY A 107 2.72 1.84 2.51
CA GLY A 107 2.10 0.61 2.05
C GLY A 107 2.01 0.54 0.51
N ARG A 108 2.36 -0.61 -0.06
CA ARG A 108 1.98 -1.00 -1.42
C ARG A 108 0.53 -1.51 -1.39
N ILE A 109 -0.42 -0.59 -1.37
CA ILE A 109 -1.83 -0.86 -1.12
C ILE A 109 -2.70 0.31 -1.62
N ALA A 110 -3.98 0.04 -1.89
CA ALA A 110 -4.95 1.02 -2.38
C ALA A 110 -4.60 1.60 -3.76
N GLY A 111 -4.04 0.80 -4.66
CA GLY A 111 -3.77 1.22 -6.05
C GLY A 111 -2.77 0.36 -6.82
N GLN A 112 -2.21 -0.68 -6.23
CA GLN A 112 -1.17 -1.53 -6.81
C GLN A 112 -1.76 -2.58 -7.77
N PHE A 113 -2.64 -2.16 -8.68
CA PHE A 113 -3.41 -3.05 -9.56
C PHE A 113 -2.79 -3.27 -10.95
N ALA A 114 -1.74 -2.52 -11.32
CA ALA A 114 -1.06 -2.67 -12.61
C ALA A 114 0.26 -3.44 -12.44
N LYS A 115 0.63 -4.25 -13.44
CA LYS A 115 1.91 -4.94 -13.48
C LYS A 115 2.56 -4.92 -14.87
N PRO A 116 3.86 -4.60 -14.97
CA PRO A 116 4.59 -4.74 -16.21
C PRO A 116 4.78 -6.22 -16.55
N ARG A 117 4.96 -6.51 -17.84
CA ARG A 117 5.21 -7.87 -18.33
C ARG A 117 6.40 -7.88 -19.28
N SER A 118 7.26 -8.88 -19.10
CA SER A 118 8.43 -9.09 -19.97
C SER A 118 8.03 -9.48 -21.40
N SER A 119 6.86 -10.11 -21.56
CA SER A 119 6.27 -10.46 -22.85
C SER A 119 4.86 -9.88 -22.96
N PRO A 120 4.45 -9.35 -24.13
CA PRO A 120 3.07 -8.92 -24.36
C PRO A 120 2.09 -10.11 -24.45
N VAL A 121 2.60 -11.32 -24.72
CA VAL A 121 1.81 -12.54 -24.96
C VAL A 121 2.21 -13.62 -23.96
N GLU A 122 1.22 -14.40 -23.53
CA GLU A 122 1.37 -15.57 -22.68
C GLU A 122 0.82 -16.79 -23.42
N THR A 123 1.61 -17.86 -23.49
CA THR A 123 1.25 -19.10 -24.19
C THR A 123 1.10 -20.23 -23.19
N GLN A 124 -0.06 -20.89 -23.18
CA GLN A 124 -0.33 -22.09 -22.39
C GLN A 124 -0.98 -23.15 -23.28
N GLY A 125 -0.48 -24.38 -23.26
CA GLY A 125 -1.07 -25.49 -24.02
C GLY A 125 -1.18 -25.23 -25.54
N GLY A 126 -0.28 -24.44 -26.12
CA GLY A 126 -0.30 -24.07 -27.55
C GLY A 126 -1.21 -22.89 -27.91
N VAL A 127 -2.03 -22.39 -26.97
CA VAL A 127 -2.86 -21.19 -27.15
C VAL A 127 -2.09 -19.97 -26.66
N SER A 128 -2.08 -18.90 -27.45
CA SER A 128 -1.40 -17.64 -27.11
C SER A 128 -2.40 -16.50 -26.93
N LEU A 129 -2.38 -15.86 -25.77
CA LEU A 129 -3.27 -14.75 -25.40
C LEU A 129 -2.47 -13.54 -24.92
N PRO A 130 -3.05 -12.32 -24.92
CA PRO A 130 -2.43 -11.18 -24.26
C PRO A 130 -2.08 -11.50 -22.80
N SER A 131 -0.93 -11.04 -22.36
CA SER A 131 -0.52 -11.19 -20.96
C SER A 131 -1.46 -10.45 -20.02
N TYR A 132 -1.80 -11.07 -18.90
CA TYR A 132 -2.47 -10.41 -17.78
C TYR A 132 -1.59 -9.27 -17.24
N ARG A 133 -2.08 -8.03 -17.24
CA ARG A 133 -1.37 -6.80 -16.86
C ARG A 133 -1.86 -6.20 -15.54
N GLY A 134 -2.60 -6.99 -14.76
CA GLY A 134 -3.15 -6.59 -13.48
C GLY A 134 -4.61 -6.15 -13.63
N ASP A 135 -5.36 -6.20 -12.54
CA ASP A 135 -6.83 -6.14 -12.58
C ASP A 135 -7.39 -4.81 -13.08
N ILE A 136 -6.60 -3.73 -13.01
CA ILE A 136 -6.93 -2.42 -13.60
C ILE A 136 -6.93 -2.43 -15.13
N VAL A 137 -6.31 -3.43 -15.76
CA VAL A 137 -6.20 -3.57 -17.22
C VAL A 137 -7.13 -4.67 -17.74
N ASN A 138 -6.93 -5.91 -17.30
CA ASN A 138 -7.61 -7.10 -17.81
C ASN A 138 -7.74 -8.17 -16.72
N GLY A 139 -8.46 -9.26 -17.00
CA GLY A 139 -8.68 -10.39 -16.08
C GLY A 139 -7.47 -11.33 -15.99
N ASN A 140 -7.37 -12.05 -14.88
CA ASN A 140 -6.29 -13.01 -14.64
C ASN A 140 -6.52 -14.34 -15.37
N GLU A 141 -7.77 -14.65 -15.68
CA GLU A 141 -8.21 -15.88 -16.31
C GLU A 141 -7.56 -16.04 -17.69
N PHE A 142 -7.16 -17.26 -18.04
CA PHE A 142 -6.53 -17.56 -19.34
C PHE A 142 -7.60 -17.81 -20.41
N THR A 143 -8.43 -16.80 -20.68
CA THR A 143 -9.45 -16.83 -21.74
C THR A 143 -9.31 -15.61 -22.65
N ALA A 144 -9.74 -15.72 -23.90
CA ALA A 144 -9.63 -14.63 -24.86
C ALA A 144 -10.36 -13.38 -24.37
N GLU A 145 -11.55 -13.56 -23.80
CA GLU A 145 -12.42 -12.48 -23.30
C GLU A 145 -11.80 -11.79 -22.09
N ALA A 146 -11.29 -12.55 -21.12
CA ALA A 146 -10.70 -11.97 -19.91
C ALA A 146 -9.43 -11.17 -20.21
N ARG A 147 -8.66 -11.56 -21.23
CA ARG A 147 -7.39 -10.90 -21.58
C ARG A 147 -7.54 -9.63 -22.40
N ILE A 148 -8.72 -9.31 -22.91
CA ILE A 148 -9.00 -8.03 -23.58
C ILE A 148 -8.93 -6.89 -22.54
N PRO A 149 -8.10 -5.85 -22.76
CA PRO A 149 -8.09 -4.68 -21.90
C PRO A 149 -9.45 -3.99 -21.84
N ASP A 150 -9.95 -3.72 -20.64
CA ASP A 150 -11.23 -3.05 -20.41
C ASP A 150 -11.03 -1.77 -19.60
N PRO A 151 -11.26 -0.57 -20.18
CA PRO A 151 -11.03 0.68 -19.49
C PRO A 151 -11.91 0.83 -18.24
N ARG A 152 -13.08 0.18 -18.18
CA ARG A 152 -14.00 0.27 -17.03
C ARG A 152 -13.39 -0.29 -15.74
N ARG A 153 -12.39 -1.18 -15.86
CA ARG A 153 -11.60 -1.68 -14.72
C ARG A 153 -10.86 -0.58 -13.96
N GLN A 154 -10.57 0.56 -14.60
CA GLN A 154 -9.98 1.72 -13.93
C GLN A 154 -10.96 2.36 -12.92
N LEU A 155 -12.27 2.37 -13.20
CA LEU A 155 -13.28 2.83 -12.27
C LEU A 155 -13.40 1.90 -11.06
N GLU A 156 -13.31 0.59 -11.29
CA GLU A 156 -13.34 -0.41 -10.22
C GLU A 156 -12.10 -0.31 -9.33
N ALA A 157 -10.91 -0.20 -9.93
CA ALA A 157 -9.67 0.04 -9.21
C ALA A 157 -9.76 1.28 -8.32
N TYR A 158 -10.29 2.40 -8.85
CA TYR A 158 -10.49 3.61 -8.03
C TYR A 158 -11.41 3.36 -6.82
N ARG A 159 -12.53 2.67 -7.01
CA ARG A 159 -13.50 2.39 -5.93
C ARG A 159 -12.87 1.53 -4.84
N GLN A 160 -12.16 0.48 -5.23
CA GLN A 160 -11.45 -0.39 -4.29
C GLN A 160 -10.32 0.36 -3.58
N SER A 161 -9.53 1.16 -4.31
CA SER A 161 -8.53 2.05 -3.71
C SER A 161 -9.14 2.97 -2.65
N ALA A 162 -10.26 3.63 -2.96
CA ALA A 162 -10.93 4.54 -2.03
C ALA A 162 -11.45 3.81 -0.79
N ALA A 163 -12.09 2.64 -0.96
CA ALA A 163 -12.58 1.83 0.15
C ALA A 163 -11.44 1.31 1.04
N THR A 164 -10.37 0.79 0.42
CA THR A 164 -9.18 0.31 1.13
C THR A 164 -8.53 1.44 1.92
N LEU A 165 -8.31 2.59 1.29
CA LEU A 165 -7.67 3.73 1.95
C LEU A 165 -8.51 4.29 3.10
N ASN A 166 -9.83 4.34 2.93
CA ASN A 166 -10.75 4.74 4.01
C ASN A 166 -10.61 3.80 5.23
N LEU A 167 -10.58 2.49 5.00
CA LEU A 167 -10.43 1.51 6.08
C LEU A 167 -9.04 1.59 6.74
N LEU A 168 -7.97 1.77 5.95
CA LEU A 168 -6.62 1.98 6.49
C LEU A 168 -6.54 3.23 7.37
N ARG A 169 -7.18 4.34 6.96
CA ARG A 169 -7.24 5.56 7.76
C ARG A 169 -8.00 5.32 9.08
N ALA A 170 -9.09 4.57 9.03
CA ALA A 170 -9.83 4.18 10.23
C ALA A 170 -8.98 3.32 11.17
N PHE A 171 -8.18 2.37 10.68
CA PHE A 171 -7.26 1.61 11.53
C PHE A 171 -6.11 2.46 12.08
N ALA A 172 -5.54 3.33 11.25
CA ALA A 172 -4.42 4.19 11.60
C ALA A 172 -4.75 5.23 12.69
N GLN A 173 -6.00 5.70 12.75
CA GLN A 173 -6.42 6.74 13.69
C GLN A 173 -7.42 6.25 14.75
N GLY A 174 -8.15 5.18 14.48
CA GLY A 174 -9.25 4.67 15.33
C GLY A 174 -8.82 3.73 16.46
N GLY A 175 -7.55 3.77 16.86
CA GLY A 175 -7.00 2.99 17.99
C GLY A 175 -6.46 1.60 17.62
N TYR A 176 -6.69 1.10 16.40
CA TYR A 176 -6.04 -0.14 15.95
C TYR A 176 -4.52 0.04 15.79
N ALA A 177 -3.99 1.26 15.69
CA ALA A 177 -2.55 1.52 15.64
C ALA A 177 -1.92 1.82 17.01
N ASN A 178 -2.69 1.72 18.09
CA ASN A 178 -2.22 2.08 19.43
C ASN A 178 -1.13 1.14 19.95
N LEU A 179 -0.01 1.71 20.40
CA LEU A 179 1.12 0.94 20.92
C LEU A 179 0.77 0.09 22.15
N ALA A 180 -0.25 0.44 22.92
CA ALA A 180 -0.74 -0.38 24.03
C ALA A 180 -1.21 -1.78 23.58
N SER A 181 -1.62 -1.93 22.32
CA SER A 181 -2.10 -3.19 21.74
C SER A 181 -1.01 -4.01 21.03
N VAL A 182 0.24 -3.52 21.01
CA VAL A 182 1.35 -4.13 20.26
C VAL A 182 1.61 -5.58 20.67
N HIS A 183 1.55 -5.88 21.97
CA HIS A 183 1.73 -7.25 22.48
C HIS A 183 0.68 -8.24 21.90
N GLN A 184 -0.58 -7.81 21.78
CA GLN A 184 -1.66 -8.65 21.23
C GLN A 184 -1.42 -8.98 19.76
N TRP A 185 -0.86 -8.04 18.99
CA TRP A 185 -0.55 -8.30 17.59
C TRP A 185 0.64 -9.22 17.45
N MET A 186 1.74 -8.96 18.17
CA MET A 186 3.03 -9.67 18.02
C MET A 186 2.95 -11.17 18.30
N LEU A 187 2.16 -11.60 19.31
CA LEU A 187 2.15 -13.00 19.74
C LEU A 187 1.32 -13.96 18.85
N GLY A 188 0.52 -13.46 17.91
CA GLY A 188 -0.41 -14.29 17.15
C GLY A 188 0.22 -15.16 16.06
N PHE A 189 1.30 -14.70 15.40
CA PHE A 189 1.83 -15.32 14.18
C PHE A 189 3.07 -16.20 14.41
N VAL A 190 3.63 -16.15 15.62
CA VAL A 190 5.00 -16.60 15.88
C VAL A 190 5.07 -17.95 16.56
N LYS A 191 3.96 -18.43 17.13
CA LYS A 191 3.94 -19.64 17.99
C LYS A 191 4.57 -20.88 17.34
N ASP A 192 4.50 -21.02 16.02
CA ASP A 192 4.95 -22.22 15.30
C ASP A 192 6.25 -22.03 14.50
N SER A 193 6.98 -20.93 14.69
CA SER A 193 8.23 -20.64 13.96
C SER A 193 9.49 -21.09 14.73
N PRO A 194 10.54 -21.61 14.07
CA PRO A 194 11.84 -21.87 14.69
C PRO A 194 12.49 -20.60 15.29
N GLN A 195 12.18 -19.42 14.74
CA GLN A 195 12.69 -18.13 15.20
C GLN A 195 11.83 -17.50 16.31
N SER A 196 10.81 -18.22 16.77
CA SER A 196 9.79 -17.71 17.68
C SER A 196 10.36 -17.14 18.96
N ARG A 197 11.33 -17.85 19.55
CA ARG A 197 12.01 -17.43 20.76
C ARG A 197 12.66 -16.05 20.63
N ARG A 198 13.43 -15.83 19.55
CA ARG A 198 14.14 -14.56 19.34
C ARG A 198 13.17 -13.40 19.12
N TYR A 199 12.05 -13.67 18.46
CA TYR A 199 11.01 -12.66 18.28
C TYR A 199 10.26 -12.36 19.57
N MET A 200 9.94 -13.37 20.39
CA MET A 200 9.33 -13.17 21.72
C MET A 200 10.24 -12.34 22.63
N GLU A 201 11.54 -12.64 22.67
CA GLU A 201 12.51 -11.84 23.45
C GLU A 201 12.52 -10.36 23.03
N LEU A 202 12.36 -10.07 21.73
CA LEU A 202 12.26 -8.70 21.24
C LEU A 202 10.92 -8.04 21.62
N ALA A 203 9.81 -8.78 21.47
CA ALA A 203 8.47 -8.35 21.83
C ALA A 203 8.36 -8.00 23.33
N ASP A 204 8.96 -8.81 24.19
CA ASP A 204 9.01 -8.58 25.64
C ASP A 204 9.77 -7.29 25.95
N ARG A 205 10.94 -7.09 25.35
CA ARG A 205 11.74 -5.86 25.53
C ARG A 205 11.02 -4.59 25.07
N ILE A 206 10.27 -4.67 23.97
CA ILE A 206 9.43 -3.56 23.50
C ILE A 206 8.32 -3.27 24.52
N SER A 207 7.71 -4.32 25.07
CA SER A 207 6.66 -4.20 26.09
C SER A 207 7.20 -3.59 27.39
N GLU A 208 8.39 -4.00 27.84
CA GLU A 208 9.09 -3.40 28.98
C GLU A 208 9.40 -1.92 28.76
N ALA A 209 9.87 -1.55 27.57
CA ALA A 209 10.14 -0.14 27.24
C ALA A 209 8.87 0.72 27.24
N LEU A 210 7.76 0.19 26.72
CA LEU A 210 6.46 0.87 26.78
C LEU A 210 5.96 0.99 28.22
N GLY A 211 6.14 -0.05 29.05
CA GLY A 211 5.83 -0.02 30.48
C GLY A 211 6.66 1.01 31.25
N PHE A 212 7.95 1.15 30.91
CA PHE A 212 8.81 2.19 31.44
C PHE A 212 8.33 3.60 31.05
N MET A 213 7.97 3.82 29.79
CA MET A 213 7.38 5.09 29.33
C MET A 213 6.12 5.45 30.13
N GLN A 214 5.23 4.47 30.35
CA GLN A 214 4.04 4.63 31.19
C GLN A 214 4.39 4.99 32.64
N ALA A 215 5.36 4.30 33.24
CA ALA A 215 5.83 4.58 34.60
C ALA A 215 6.46 5.98 34.73
N CYS A 216 7.06 6.52 33.66
CA CYS A 216 7.53 7.90 33.58
C CYS A 216 6.41 8.93 33.37
N GLY A 217 5.14 8.51 33.27
CA GLY A 217 3.97 9.38 33.14
C GLY A 217 3.47 9.60 31.72
N LEU A 218 4.00 8.88 30.71
CA LEU A 218 3.45 8.90 29.35
C LEU A 218 2.22 8.00 29.27
N ASP A 219 1.05 8.62 29.23
CA ASP A 219 -0.22 7.90 29.02
C ASP A 219 -0.40 7.55 27.54
N LEU A 220 -0.19 6.27 27.20
CA LEU A 220 -0.32 5.74 25.84
C LEU A 220 -1.71 5.95 25.23
N GLU A 221 -2.75 6.15 26.05
CA GLU A 221 -4.13 6.41 25.61
C GLU A 221 -4.47 7.90 25.52
N ARG A 222 -3.63 8.80 26.05
CA ARG A 222 -3.87 10.26 25.96
C ARG A 222 -2.92 10.96 25.01
N HIS A 223 -1.76 10.40 24.73
CA HIS A 223 -0.80 10.96 23.78
C HIS A 223 -1.18 10.61 22.33
N PRO A 224 -1.57 11.58 21.48
CA PRO A 224 -1.99 11.31 20.11
C PRO A 224 -0.94 10.60 19.26
N GLU A 225 0.35 10.86 19.52
CA GLU A 225 1.46 10.21 18.79
C GLU A 225 1.59 8.70 19.10
N LEU A 226 0.99 8.23 20.20
CA LEU A 226 1.08 6.84 20.66
C LEU A 226 -0.20 6.04 20.36
N ARG A 227 -1.33 6.73 20.13
CA ARG A 227 -2.63 6.11 19.80
C ARG A 227 -2.83 5.83 18.32
N GLY A 228 -2.22 6.66 17.49
CA GLY A 228 -2.37 6.61 16.04
C GLY A 228 -1.03 6.53 15.34
N THR A 229 -1.07 6.31 14.05
CA THR A 229 0.15 6.32 13.25
C THR A 229 -0.13 6.85 11.86
N GLU A 230 0.89 7.43 11.23
CA GLU A 230 0.80 7.80 9.82
C GLU A 230 1.19 6.60 8.96
N LEU A 231 0.31 6.27 8.00
CA LEU A 231 0.57 5.32 6.93
C LEU A 231 0.30 6.03 5.59
N TYR A 232 1.29 5.99 4.70
CA TYR A 232 1.17 6.48 3.33
C TYR A 232 0.94 5.29 2.38
N THR A 233 0.48 5.57 1.16
CA THR A 233 0.30 4.56 0.11
C THR A 233 1.19 4.86 -1.10
N SER A 234 1.61 3.81 -1.82
CA SER A 234 2.46 3.88 -3.02
C SER A 234 2.07 2.86 -4.08
#